data_AF-A0A6N9CBM3-F1
#
_entry.id   AF-A0A6N9CBM3-F1
#
_cell.length_a   1.000
_cell.length_b   1.000
_cell.length_c   1.000
_cell.angle_alpha   90.00
_cell.angle_beta   90.00
_cell.angle_gamma   90.00
#
_symmetry.space_group_name_H-M   'P 1'
#
loop_
_entity.id
_entity.type
_entity.pdbx_description
1 polymer ?
#
loop_
_entity_poly.entity_id
_entity_poly.type
_entity_poly.pdbx_seq_one_letter_code
_entity_poly.pdbx_strand_id
1 'polypeptide(L)'
;LKDNVGESQGQEFRSQIEKIDWAASVTYISKEEALERGEEMFGEFGKTLTEGFADSNPFPASLEIYITDTLVAPEKLSQHVNQIRYFSQVEDVKFEEEASEFIRKVEMVLLGLGGLMGGASVIIVCFSIMLTAYFRREEIRVLRLVGATYWYIRVPLIAQGIFLGFIGSLSGIVSFYTLFRVSVPRITEIQFIPLDQLGLIILGGVLLGLLGSIAPIRRYVNV
;
A
#
# COMPACT_ATOMS: atom_id res chain seq x y z
N LEU A 1 10.52 -24.01 -15.76
CA LEU A 1 10.64 -24.18 -17.22
C LEU A 1 10.97 -25.63 -17.47
N LYS A 2 10.57 -26.17 -18.62
CA LYS A 2 10.93 -27.55 -18.97
C LYS A 2 12.44 -27.72 -18.96
N ASP A 3 12.92 -28.85 -18.47
CA ASP A 3 14.34 -29.14 -18.33
C ASP A 3 15.14 -29.13 -19.64
N ASN A 4 14.47 -29.24 -20.78
CA ASN A 4 15.07 -29.18 -22.11
C ASN A 4 15.24 -27.76 -22.67
N VAL A 5 14.82 -26.73 -21.94
CA VAL A 5 14.99 -25.32 -22.35
C VAL A 5 16.40 -24.87 -21.97
N GLY A 6 17.26 -24.71 -22.98
CA GLY A 6 18.60 -24.18 -22.77
C GLY A 6 18.59 -22.69 -22.37
N GLU A 7 19.69 -22.21 -21.80
CA GLU A 7 19.81 -20.84 -21.27
C GLU A 7 19.48 -19.77 -22.34
N SER A 8 19.94 -19.95 -23.57
CA SER A 8 19.62 -19.07 -24.71
C SER A 8 18.12 -19.03 -25.03
N GLN A 9 17.41 -20.16 -24.92
CA GLN A 9 15.97 -20.23 -25.16
C GLN A 9 15.19 -19.64 -23.98
N GLY A 10 15.69 -19.79 -22.76
CA GLY A 10 15.14 -19.16 -21.55
C GLY A 10 15.23 -17.63 -21.61
N GLN A 11 16.36 -17.08 -22.06
CA GLN A 11 16.51 -15.64 -22.24
C GLN A 11 15.66 -15.10 -23.40
N GLU A 12 15.55 -15.83 -24.51
CA GLU A 12 14.65 -15.43 -25.59
C GLU A 12 13.19 -15.41 -25.13
N PHE A 13 12.77 -16.39 -24.33
CA PHE A 13 11.44 -16.44 -23.75
C PHE A 13 11.21 -15.32 -22.72
N ARG A 14 12.22 -14.98 -21.90
CA ARG A 14 12.19 -13.77 -21.05
C ARG A 14 11.88 -12.52 -21.85
N SER A 15 12.63 -12.28 -22.94
CA SER A 15 12.43 -11.10 -23.80
C SER A 15 11.09 -11.11 -24.55
N GLN A 16 10.47 -12.26 -24.76
CA GLN A 16 9.11 -12.34 -25.31
C GLN A 16 8.07 -11.91 -24.27
N ILE A 17 8.19 -12.36 -23.02
CA ILE A 17 7.26 -12.00 -21.95
C ILE A 17 7.42 -10.53 -21.55
N GLU A 18 8.64 -10.01 -21.53
CA GLU A 18 8.93 -8.60 -21.20
C GLU A 18 8.32 -7.60 -22.20
N LYS A 19 8.00 -8.05 -23.42
CA LYS A 19 7.31 -7.24 -24.42
C LYS A 19 5.79 -7.19 -24.24
N ILE A 20 5.25 -7.93 -23.29
CA ILE A 20 3.80 -7.97 -23.05
C ILE A 20 3.43 -6.82 -22.11
N ASP A 21 2.40 -6.05 -22.48
CA ASP A 21 1.99 -4.82 -21.81
C ASP A 21 1.73 -4.96 -20.29
N TRP A 22 1.38 -6.17 -19.81
CA TRP A 22 1.09 -6.41 -18.40
C TRP A 22 2.30 -6.84 -17.56
N ALA A 23 3.45 -7.14 -18.18
CA ALA A 23 4.66 -7.55 -17.47
C ALA A 23 5.45 -6.31 -17.02
N ALA A 24 5.60 -6.13 -15.70
CA ALA A 24 6.40 -5.04 -15.12
C ALA A 24 7.90 -5.34 -15.22
N SER A 25 8.29 -6.55 -14.83
CA SER A 25 9.66 -7.04 -14.92
C SER A 25 9.67 -8.55 -14.99
N VAL A 26 10.56 -9.10 -15.81
CA VAL A 26 10.75 -10.55 -15.96
C VAL A 26 12.20 -10.89 -15.66
N THR A 27 12.41 -11.72 -14.64
CA THR A 27 13.74 -12.18 -14.22
C THR A 27 13.87 -13.66 -14.57
N TYR A 28 14.89 -13.99 -15.36
CA TYR A 28 15.27 -15.38 -15.61
C TYR A 28 16.20 -15.84 -14.49
N ILE A 29 15.86 -16.96 -13.86
CA ILE A 29 16.69 -17.58 -12.83
C ILE A 29 17.22 -18.88 -13.43
N SER A 30 18.54 -18.95 -13.54
CA SER A 30 19.24 -20.15 -14.01
C SER A 30 19.11 -21.30 -13.01
N LYS A 31 19.44 -22.52 -13.43
CA LYS A 31 19.43 -23.67 -12.51
C LYS A 31 20.42 -23.49 -11.37
N GLU A 32 21.58 -22.91 -11.69
CA GLU A 32 22.66 -22.62 -10.77
C GLU A 32 22.25 -21.53 -9.75
N GLU A 33 21.64 -20.45 -10.22
CA GLU A 33 21.15 -19.36 -9.37
C GLU A 33 19.96 -19.80 -8.49
N ALA A 34 19.10 -20.68 -9.00
CA ALA A 34 18.01 -21.26 -8.21
C ALA A 34 18.54 -22.12 -7.05
N LEU A 35 19.66 -22.82 -7.27
CA LEU A 35 20.32 -23.63 -6.26
C LEU A 35 20.98 -22.74 -5.19
N GLU A 36 21.69 -21.68 -5.60
CA GLU A 36 22.30 -20.70 -4.69
C GLU A 36 21.27 -20.00 -3.78
N ARG A 37 20.14 -19.54 -4.35
CA ARG A 37 19.04 -18.96 -3.58
C ARG A 37 18.39 -19.97 -2.63
N GLY A 38 18.34 -21.24 -3.02
CA GLY A 38 17.89 -22.33 -2.16
C GLY A 38 18.78 -22.50 -0.93
N GLU A 39 20.11 -22.47 -1.12
CA GLU A 39 21.08 -22.55 -0.02
C GLU A 39 20.92 -21.38 0.96
N GLU A 40 20.76 -20.16 0.46
CA GLU A 40 20.56 -18.97 1.31
C GLU A 40 19.24 -19.04 2.10
N MET A 41 18.14 -19.48 1.48
CA MET A 41 16.85 -19.58 2.16
C MET A 41 16.82 -20.64 3.27
N PHE A 42 17.51 -21.77 3.09
CA PHE A 42 17.50 -22.88 4.04
C PHE A 42 18.69 -22.90 5.02
N GLY A 43 19.65 -21.98 4.88
CA GLY A 43 20.78 -21.82 5.80
C GLY A 43 21.66 -23.07 5.89
N GLU A 44 22.09 -23.46 7.10
CA GLU A 44 22.92 -24.68 7.30
C GLU A 44 22.26 -25.97 6.78
N PHE A 45 20.93 -26.05 6.79
CA PHE A 45 20.20 -27.18 6.22
C PHE A 45 20.23 -27.18 4.68
N GLY A 46 20.29 -26.00 4.07
CA GLY A 46 20.38 -25.82 2.62
C GLY A 46 21.64 -26.47 2.03
N LYS A 47 22.81 -26.21 2.64
CA LYS A 47 24.09 -26.82 2.22
C LYS A 47 24.09 -28.35 2.25
N THR A 48 23.49 -28.93 3.29
CA THR A 48 23.43 -30.40 3.42
C THR A 48 22.52 -31.02 2.35
N LEU A 49 21.46 -30.31 1.97
CA LEU A 49 20.55 -30.72 0.91
C LEU A 49 21.20 -30.58 -0.48
N THR A 50 21.86 -29.46 -0.77
CA THR A 50 22.51 -29.25 -2.07
C THR A 50 23.73 -30.14 -2.29
N GLU A 51 24.51 -30.44 -1.25
CA GLU A 51 25.58 -31.45 -1.30
C GLU A 51 25.04 -32.84 -1.64
N GLY A 52 23.87 -33.21 -1.10
CA GLY A 52 23.20 -34.49 -1.40
C GLY A 52 22.60 -34.59 -2.81
N PHE A 53 22.41 -33.45 -3.49
CA PHE A 53 21.91 -33.37 -4.87
C PHE A 53 22.95 -32.79 -5.84
N ALA A 54 24.23 -32.73 -5.45
CA ALA A 54 25.31 -32.15 -6.25
C ALA A 54 25.47 -32.81 -7.63
N ASP A 55 25.14 -34.10 -7.74
CA ASP A 55 25.22 -34.86 -9.00
C ASP A 55 24.04 -34.59 -9.95
N SER A 56 22.91 -34.05 -9.46
CA SER A 56 21.74 -33.74 -10.27
C SER A 56 20.90 -32.63 -9.62
N ASN A 57 21.06 -31.40 -10.11
CA ASN A 57 20.32 -30.23 -9.63
C ASN A 57 18.80 -30.45 -9.78
N PRO A 58 18.03 -30.51 -8.68
CA PRO A 58 16.59 -30.76 -8.71
C PRO A 58 15.78 -29.49 -9.01
N PHE A 59 16.41 -28.31 -9.04
CA PHE A 59 15.74 -27.04 -9.30
C PHE A 59 15.71 -26.75 -10.81
N PRO A 60 14.51 -26.68 -11.42
CA PRO A 60 14.39 -26.28 -12.81
C PRO A 60 14.66 -24.77 -12.95
N ALA A 61 15.10 -24.35 -14.13
CA ALA A 61 15.18 -22.92 -14.45
C ALA A 61 13.78 -22.29 -14.34
N SER A 62 13.68 -21.08 -13.81
CA SER A 62 12.39 -20.41 -13.58
C SER A 62 12.39 -18.99 -14.17
N LEU A 63 11.19 -18.48 -14.42
CA LEU A 63 10.96 -17.09 -14.78
C LEU A 63 10.07 -16.48 -13.71
N GLU A 64 10.60 -15.50 -13.00
CA GLU A 64 9.84 -14.66 -12.09
C GLU A 64 9.27 -13.48 -12.87
N ILE A 65 7.94 -13.36 -12.88
CA ILE A 65 7.24 -12.33 -13.62
C ILE A 65 6.50 -11.45 -12.62
N TYR A 66 6.93 -10.20 -12.50
CA TYR A 66 6.22 -9.17 -11.76
C TYR A 66 5.22 -8.51 -12.71
N ILE A 67 4.00 -8.34 -12.23
CA ILE A 67 2.89 -7.80 -13.02
C ILE A 67 2.61 -6.38 -12.54
N THR A 68 2.47 -5.43 -13.47
CA THR A 68 2.37 -3.98 -13.16
C THR A 68 1.13 -3.62 -12.35
N ASP A 69 0.09 -4.45 -12.38
CA ASP A 69 -1.26 -4.06 -11.97
C ASP A 69 -1.97 -5.13 -11.11
N THR A 70 -1.21 -5.85 -10.27
CA THR A 70 -1.74 -6.87 -9.34
C THR A 70 -2.78 -6.32 -8.36
N LEU A 71 -2.74 -5.02 -8.08
CA LEU A 71 -3.58 -4.37 -7.07
C LEU A 71 -5.01 -4.06 -7.55
N VAL A 72 -5.29 -4.09 -8.87
CA VAL A 72 -6.53 -3.51 -9.41
C VAL A 72 -7.52 -4.55 -9.95
N ALA A 73 -7.09 -5.75 -10.38
CA ALA A 73 -8.01 -6.77 -10.90
C ALA A 73 -7.45 -8.22 -10.88
N PRO A 74 -7.77 -9.04 -9.86
CA PRO A 74 -7.32 -10.43 -9.77
C PRO A 74 -7.90 -11.34 -10.87
N GLU A 75 -9.09 -11.04 -11.42
CA GLU A 75 -9.63 -11.82 -12.55
C GLU A 75 -8.79 -11.68 -13.83
N LYS A 76 -8.09 -10.54 -14.01
CA LYS A 76 -7.15 -10.38 -15.12
C LYS A 76 -5.85 -11.15 -14.87
N LEU A 77 -5.48 -11.32 -13.60
CA LEU A 77 -4.27 -12.06 -13.23
C LEU A 77 -4.40 -13.54 -13.59
N SER A 78 -5.54 -14.17 -13.28
CA SER A 78 -5.78 -15.56 -13.68
C SER A 78 -5.85 -15.72 -15.20
N GLN A 79 -6.35 -14.72 -15.93
CA GLN A 79 -6.30 -14.69 -17.40
C GLN A 79 -4.87 -14.62 -17.94
N HIS A 80 -4.01 -13.75 -17.38
CA HIS A 80 -2.60 -13.66 -17.77
C HIS A 80 -1.82 -14.93 -17.42
N VAL A 81 -2.06 -15.50 -16.24
CA VAL A 81 -1.49 -16.80 -15.82
C VAL A 81 -1.90 -17.91 -16.80
N ASN A 82 -3.17 -17.93 -17.22
CA ASN A 82 -3.64 -18.89 -18.22
C ASN A 82 -2.97 -18.69 -19.58
N GLN A 83 -2.73 -17.45 -20.03
CA GLN A 83 -1.98 -17.18 -21.26
C GLN A 83 -0.56 -17.74 -21.20
N ILE A 84 0.12 -17.61 -20.06
CA ILE A 84 1.48 -18.13 -19.86
C ILE A 84 1.48 -19.67 -19.87
N ARG A 85 0.47 -20.32 -19.26
CA ARG A 85 0.36 -21.79 -19.24
C ARG A 85 0.31 -22.43 -20.63
N TYR A 86 -0.11 -21.72 -21.67
CA TYR A 86 -0.19 -22.25 -23.04
C TYR A 86 1.14 -22.23 -23.80
N PHE A 87 2.20 -21.59 -23.29
CA PHE A 87 3.51 -21.60 -23.94
C PHE A 87 4.17 -22.98 -23.81
N SER A 88 4.73 -23.48 -24.91
CA SER A 88 5.31 -24.83 -24.98
C SER A 88 6.56 -25.00 -24.11
N GLN A 89 7.23 -23.90 -23.77
CA GLN A 89 8.42 -23.84 -22.89
C GLN A 89 8.08 -23.90 -21.39
N VAL A 90 6.81 -23.68 -21.02
CA VAL A 90 6.34 -23.65 -19.64
C VAL A 90 6.01 -25.08 -19.17
N GLU A 91 6.48 -25.42 -17.98
CA GLU A 91 6.23 -26.72 -17.35
C GLU A 91 5.17 -26.62 -16.27
N ASP A 92 5.35 -25.67 -15.35
CA ASP A 92 4.37 -25.34 -14.33
C ASP A 92 4.37 -23.83 -14.08
N VAL A 93 3.20 -23.31 -13.69
CA VAL A 93 3.03 -21.91 -13.25
C VAL A 93 2.49 -21.98 -11.83
N LYS A 94 3.35 -21.64 -10.86
CA LYS A 94 2.95 -21.52 -9.47
C LYS A 94 2.23 -20.20 -9.25
N PHE A 95 0.91 -20.27 -9.16
CA PHE A 95 0.04 -19.17 -8.78
C PHE A 95 -0.88 -19.66 -7.65
N GLU A 96 -0.65 -19.18 -6.43
CA GLU A 96 -1.47 -19.51 -5.27
C GLU A 96 -2.69 -18.58 -5.21
N GLU A 97 -3.78 -19.01 -5.85
CA GLU A 97 -5.06 -18.29 -5.83
C GLU A 97 -5.57 -18.06 -4.39
N GLU A 98 -5.37 -19.03 -3.49
CA GLU A 98 -5.77 -18.94 -2.09
C GLU A 98 -5.02 -17.82 -1.33
N ALA A 99 -3.72 -17.64 -1.60
CA ALA A 99 -2.94 -16.55 -1.01
C ALA A 99 -3.42 -15.19 -1.49
N SER A 100 -3.76 -15.06 -2.78
CA SER A 100 -4.33 -13.83 -3.35
C SER A 100 -5.69 -13.47 -2.74
N GLU A 101 -6.57 -14.45 -2.54
CA GLU A 101 -7.87 -14.22 -1.89
C GLU A 101 -7.71 -13.81 -0.43
N PHE A 102 -6.77 -14.43 0.29
CA PHE A 102 -6.49 -14.10 1.68
C PHE A 102 -6.00 -12.65 1.82
N ILE A 103 -5.05 -12.24 0.98
CA ILE A 103 -4.53 -10.87 0.95
C ILE A 103 -5.66 -9.87 0.71
N ARG A 104 -6.57 -10.12 -0.24
CA ARG A 104 -7.73 -9.25 -0.50
C ARG A 104 -8.69 -9.16 0.68
N LYS A 105 -8.95 -10.28 1.38
CA LYS A 105 -9.79 -10.26 2.60
C LYS A 105 -9.16 -9.40 3.68
N VAL A 106 -7.85 -9.53 3.88
CA VAL A 106 -7.09 -8.69 4.82
C VAL A 106 -7.16 -7.22 4.41
N GLU A 107 -6.97 -6.91 3.12
CA GLU A 107 -7.06 -5.55 2.60
C GLU A 107 -8.44 -4.93 2.83
N MET A 108 -9.53 -5.64 2.53
CA MET A 108 -10.89 -5.15 2.78
C MET A 108 -11.14 -4.87 4.26
N VAL A 109 -10.64 -5.72 5.15
CA VAL A 109 -10.75 -5.51 6.60
C VAL A 109 -9.95 -4.27 7.03
N LEU A 110 -8.73 -4.10 6.51
CA LEU A 110 -7.89 -2.93 6.79
C LEU A 110 -8.50 -1.64 6.26
N LEU A 111 -9.06 -1.64 5.05
CA LEU A 111 -9.79 -0.50 4.48
C LEU A 111 -11.04 -0.17 5.31
N GLY A 112 -11.78 -1.19 5.75
CA GLY A 112 -12.92 -1.01 6.65
C GLY A 112 -12.51 -0.39 7.98
N LEU A 113 -11.42 -0.86 8.58
CA LEU A 113 -10.88 -0.30 9.82
C LEU A 113 -10.37 1.14 9.61
N GLY A 114 -9.70 1.42 8.49
CA GLY A 114 -9.26 2.76 8.11
C GLY A 114 -10.44 3.72 7.96
N GLY A 115 -11.52 3.29 7.30
CA GLY A 115 -12.76 4.05 7.20
C GLY A 115 -13.40 4.33 8.56
N LEU A 116 -13.43 3.34 9.45
CA LEU A 116 -13.93 3.50 10.82
C LEU A 116 -13.11 4.53 11.60
N MET A 117 -11.78 4.45 11.54
CA MET A 117 -10.89 5.42 12.19
C MET A 117 -11.02 6.82 11.59
N GLY A 118 -11.17 6.92 10.27
CA GLY A 118 -11.44 8.19 9.58
C GLY A 118 -12.75 8.83 10.04
N GLY A 119 -13.81 8.03 10.18
CA GLY A 119 -15.09 8.48 10.74
C GLY A 119 -14.97 8.96 12.19
N ALA A 120 -14.26 8.19 13.02
CA ALA A 120 -13.98 8.59 14.40
C ALA A 120 -13.18 9.91 14.47
N SER A 121 -12.20 10.10 13.59
CA SER A 121 -11.42 11.33 13.48
C SER A 121 -12.31 12.55 13.16
N VAL A 122 -13.21 12.42 12.19
CA VAL A 122 -14.18 13.48 11.83
C VAL A 122 -15.06 13.86 13.02
N ILE A 123 -15.53 12.87 13.79
CA ILE A 123 -16.34 13.09 14.99
C ILE A 123 -15.52 13.83 16.07
N ILE A 124 -14.27 13.43 16.30
CA ILE A 124 -13.39 14.08 17.28
C ILE A 124 -13.12 15.53 16.89
N VAL A 125 -12.81 15.80 15.62
CA VAL A 125 -12.60 17.16 15.11
C VAL A 125 -13.87 18.00 15.27
N CYS A 126 -15.04 17.43 14.96
CA CYS A 126 -16.33 18.09 15.13
C CYS A 126 -16.56 18.51 16.58
N PHE A 127 -16.35 17.59 17.53
CA PHE A 127 -16.48 17.89 18.96
C PHE A 127 -15.48 18.94 19.44
N SER A 128 -14.23 18.88 18.98
CA SER A 128 -13.19 19.86 19.31
C SER A 128 -13.57 21.28 18.87
N ILE A 129 -14.12 21.41 17.66
CA ILE A 129 -14.55 22.71 17.12
C ILE A 129 -15.79 23.23 17.83
N MET A 130 -16.75 22.34 18.12
CA MET A 130 -17.93 22.71 18.91
C MET A 130 -17.55 23.23 20.30
N LEU A 131 -16.62 22.55 20.97
CA LEU A 131 -16.10 22.97 22.26
C LEU A 131 -15.40 24.34 22.17
N THR A 132 -14.56 24.53 21.16
CA THR A 132 -13.86 25.80 20.92
C THR A 132 -14.85 26.95 20.68
N ALA A 133 -15.88 26.72 19.84
CA ALA A 133 -16.91 27.70 19.57
C ALA A 133 -17.71 28.05 20.84
N TYR A 134 -17.99 27.08 21.70
CA TYR A 134 -18.69 27.31 22.96
C TYR A 134 -17.89 28.19 23.93
N PHE A 135 -16.57 27.98 24.02
CA PHE A 135 -15.69 28.83 24.85
C PHE A 135 -15.59 30.26 24.29
N ARG A 136 -15.63 30.44 22.97
CA ARG A 136 -15.57 31.75 22.32
C ARG A 136 -16.93 32.41 22.09
N ARG A 137 -18.01 31.88 22.66
CA ARG A 137 -19.38 32.35 22.40
C ARG A 137 -19.60 33.83 22.71
N GLU A 138 -18.93 34.35 23.75
CA GLU A 138 -19.05 35.77 24.16
C GLU A 138 -18.33 36.68 23.15
N GLU A 139 -17.13 36.30 22.69
CA GLU A 139 -16.41 37.00 21.62
C GLU A 139 -17.24 37.02 20.33
N ILE A 140 -17.81 35.88 19.96
CA ILE A 140 -18.68 35.74 18.78
C ILE A 140 -19.93 36.62 18.91
N ARG A 141 -20.51 36.73 20.11
CA ARG A 141 -21.67 37.60 20.37
C ARG A 141 -21.31 39.08 20.14
N VAL A 142 -20.17 39.54 20.66
CA VAL A 142 -19.69 40.91 20.46
C VAL A 142 -19.42 41.18 18.97
N LEU A 143 -18.77 40.25 18.26
CA LEU A 143 -18.53 40.37 16.81
C LEU A 143 -19.83 40.48 16.00
N ARG A 144 -20.86 39.70 16.37
CA ARG A 144 -22.18 39.78 15.73
C ARG A 144 -22.85 41.14 15.95
N LEU A 145 -22.68 41.76 17.13
CA LEU A 145 -23.27 43.08 17.44
C LEU A 145 -22.66 44.23 16.64
N VAL A 146 -21.39 44.12 16.25
CA VAL A 146 -20.68 45.11 15.43
C VAL A 146 -20.88 44.86 13.92
N GLY A 147 -21.67 43.85 13.54
CA GLY A 147 -22.00 43.54 12.15
C GLY A 147 -20.98 42.66 11.43
N ALA A 148 -20.16 41.88 12.16
CA ALA A 148 -19.19 40.99 11.53
C ALA A 148 -19.88 39.95 10.63
N THR A 149 -19.36 39.78 9.42
CA THR A 149 -19.88 38.82 8.43
C THR A 149 -19.68 37.37 8.91
N TYR A 150 -20.61 36.47 8.57
CA TYR A 150 -20.54 35.03 8.90
C TYR A 150 -19.20 34.37 8.54
N TRP A 151 -18.52 34.84 7.48
CA TRP A 151 -17.20 34.37 7.09
C TRP A 151 -16.12 34.63 8.15
N TYR A 152 -16.16 35.77 8.83
CA TYR A 152 -15.17 36.15 9.84
C TYR A 152 -15.16 35.19 11.04
N ILE A 153 -16.33 34.61 11.37
CA ILE A 153 -16.47 33.64 12.46
C ILE A 153 -16.11 32.22 11.99
N ARG A 154 -16.38 31.88 10.72
CA ARG A 154 -16.23 30.50 10.20
C ARG A 154 -14.81 30.16 9.78
N VAL A 155 -14.09 31.08 9.13
CA VAL A 155 -12.72 30.86 8.65
C VAL A 155 -11.78 30.34 9.74
N PRO A 156 -11.69 30.97 10.93
CA PRO A 156 -10.74 30.49 11.94
C PRO A 156 -11.08 29.07 12.43
N LEU A 157 -12.36 28.68 12.47
CA LEU A 157 -12.78 27.34 12.87
C LEU A 157 -12.48 26.29 11.80
N ILE A 158 -12.67 26.63 10.52
CA ILE A 158 -12.31 25.74 9.41
C ILE A 158 -10.79 25.58 9.32
N ALA A 159 -10.04 26.68 9.46
CA ALA A 159 -8.59 26.68 9.48
C ALA A 159 -8.04 25.81 10.61
N GLN A 160 -8.66 25.85 11.81
CA GLN A 160 -8.29 24.98 12.92
C GLN A 160 -8.45 23.50 12.58
N GLY A 161 -9.54 23.10 11.91
CA GLY A 161 -9.75 21.72 11.49
C GLY A 161 -8.76 21.25 10.42
N ILE A 162 -8.49 22.10 9.43
CA ILE A 162 -7.43 21.85 8.42
C ILE A 162 -6.08 21.64 9.11
N PHE A 163 -5.74 22.51 10.07
CA PHE A 163 -4.49 22.44 10.79
C PHE A 163 -4.38 21.18 11.64
N LEU A 164 -5.47 20.76 12.30
CA LEU A 164 -5.54 19.49 13.02
C LEU A 164 -5.32 18.29 12.10
N GLY A 165 -5.95 18.29 10.91
CA GLY A 165 -5.79 17.24 9.91
C GLY A 165 -4.38 17.16 9.33
N PHE A 166 -3.76 18.32 9.08
CA PHE A 166 -2.38 18.42 8.62
C PHE A 166 -1.39 17.91 9.66
N ILE A 167 -1.49 18.38 10.91
CA ILE A 167 -0.59 17.92 11.98
C ILE A 167 -0.82 16.44 12.29
N GLY A 168 -2.08 16.00 12.30
CA GLY A 168 -2.44 14.60 12.54
C GLY A 168 -1.81 13.68 11.49
N SER A 169 -1.98 13.98 10.21
CA SER A 169 -1.36 13.20 9.13
C SER A 169 0.17 13.23 9.18
N LEU A 170 0.77 14.40 9.41
CA LEU A 170 2.23 14.52 9.54
C LEU A 170 2.77 13.70 10.72
N SER A 171 2.13 13.79 11.89
CA SER A 171 2.50 13.02 13.09
C SER A 171 2.33 11.51 12.88
N GLY A 172 1.29 11.11 12.14
CA GLY A 172 1.05 9.71 11.76
C GLY A 172 2.15 9.18 10.85
N ILE A 173 2.55 9.94 9.83
CA ILE A 173 3.67 9.58 8.93
C ILE A 173 4.96 9.42 9.72
N VAL A 174 5.28 10.37 10.60
CA VAL A 174 6.49 10.30 11.44
C VAL A 174 6.45 9.08 12.36
N SER A 175 5.31 8.81 13.00
CA SER A 175 5.15 7.66 13.89
C SER A 175 5.23 6.33 13.15
N PHE A 176 4.68 6.26 11.93
CA PHE A 176 4.80 5.09 11.09
C PHE A 176 6.24 4.88 10.61
N TYR A 177 6.93 5.94 10.22
CA TYR A 177 8.34 5.89 9.81
C TYR A 177 9.25 5.39 10.94
N THR A 178 9.03 5.85 12.18
CA THR A 178 9.81 5.38 13.34
C THR A 178 9.53 3.91 13.65
N LEU A 179 8.26 3.49 13.65
CA LEU A 179 7.89 2.08 13.79
C LEU A 179 8.52 1.21 12.72
N PHE A 180 8.44 1.63 11.45
CA PHE A 180 9.05 0.93 10.33
C PHE A 180 10.56 0.73 10.52
N ARG A 181 11.28 1.78 10.92
CA ARG A 181 12.73 1.73 11.16
C ARG A 181 13.13 0.79 12.31
N VAL A 182 12.29 0.67 13.34
CA VAL A 182 12.56 -0.19 14.51
C VAL A 182 12.18 -1.65 14.25
N SER A 183 11.09 -1.90 13.52
CA SER A 183 10.57 -3.24 13.29
C SER A 183 11.19 -3.96 12.09
N VAL A 184 11.73 -3.22 11.10
CA VAL A 184 12.26 -3.79 9.85
C VAL A 184 13.79 -3.63 9.68
N PRO A 185 14.66 -3.82 10.69
CA PRO A 185 16.11 -3.80 10.47
C PRO A 185 16.63 -5.06 9.73
N ARG A 186 15.79 -6.09 9.52
CA ARG A 186 16.19 -7.40 8.95
C ARG A 186 15.63 -7.72 7.56
N ILE A 187 14.76 -6.89 6.99
CA ILE A 187 14.16 -7.13 5.67
C ILE A 187 14.60 -6.00 4.75
N THR A 188 15.69 -6.21 4.03
CA THR A 188 16.39 -5.21 3.20
C THR A 188 15.64 -4.79 1.94
N GLU A 189 14.53 -5.45 1.60
CA GLU A 189 13.81 -5.23 0.33
C GLU A 189 12.50 -4.43 0.45
N ILE A 190 12.02 -4.14 1.67
CA ILE A 190 10.81 -3.33 1.81
C ILE A 190 11.17 -1.86 1.69
N GLN A 191 10.82 -1.25 0.56
CA GLN A 191 10.89 0.20 0.41
C GLN A 191 9.80 0.88 1.24
N PHE A 192 10.15 2.00 1.88
CA PHE A 192 9.17 2.84 2.56
C PHE A 192 8.19 3.44 1.53
N ILE A 193 7.00 3.83 2.00
CA ILE A 193 5.92 4.44 1.20
C ILE A 193 6.51 5.51 0.26
N PRO A 194 6.21 5.47 -1.04
CA PRO A 194 6.76 6.42 -2.01
C PRO A 194 6.23 7.84 -1.77
N LEU A 195 7.00 8.84 -2.21
CA LEU A 195 6.77 10.26 -1.91
C LEU A 195 5.42 10.80 -2.41
N ASP A 196 4.90 10.26 -3.50
CA ASP A 196 3.59 10.57 -4.07
C ASP A 196 2.45 10.14 -3.13
N GLN A 197 2.56 8.95 -2.53
CA GLN A 197 1.58 8.42 -1.58
C GLN A 197 1.59 9.19 -0.26
N LEU A 198 2.75 9.69 0.18
CA LEU A 198 2.82 10.57 1.36
C LEU A 198 2.01 11.86 1.15
N GLY A 199 2.07 12.44 -0.05
CA GLY A 199 1.26 13.60 -0.42
C GLY A 199 -0.24 13.31 -0.33
N LEU A 200 -0.67 12.14 -0.80
CA LEU A 200 -2.06 11.69 -0.71
C LEU A 200 -2.53 11.49 0.74
N ILE A 201 -1.67 10.96 1.62
CA ILE A 201 -1.99 10.78 3.04
C ILE A 201 -2.19 12.13 3.73
N ILE A 202 -1.30 13.10 3.47
CA ILE A 202 -1.42 14.45 4.02
C ILE A 202 -2.70 15.12 3.50
N LEU A 203 -2.95 15.02 2.19
CA LEU A 203 -4.17 15.54 1.59
C LEU A 203 -5.42 14.91 2.20
N GLY A 204 -5.43 13.58 2.38
CA GLY A 204 -6.51 12.85 3.01
C GLY A 204 -6.77 13.31 4.45
N GLY A 205 -5.71 13.48 5.24
CA GLY A 205 -5.81 14.01 6.61
C GLY A 205 -6.38 15.43 6.66
N VAL A 206 -5.92 16.31 5.76
CA VAL A 206 -6.46 17.67 5.61
C VAL A 206 -7.94 17.65 5.21
N LEU A 207 -8.34 16.78 4.28
CA LEU A 207 -9.73 16.64 3.86
C LEU A 207 -10.62 16.14 5.00
N LEU A 208 -10.18 15.14 5.77
CA LEU A 208 -10.91 14.67 6.95
C LEU A 208 -11.06 15.77 8.01
N GLY A 209 -10.00 16.53 8.27
CA GLY A 209 -10.05 17.69 9.19
C GLY A 209 -11.00 18.79 8.70
N LEU A 210 -10.99 19.06 7.40
CA LEU A 210 -11.92 20.00 6.76
C LEU A 210 -13.38 19.51 6.88
N LEU A 211 -13.66 18.25 6.58
CA LEU A 211 -14.99 17.65 6.72
C LEU A 211 -15.49 17.71 8.16
N GLY A 212 -14.64 17.36 9.13
CA GLY A 212 -14.92 17.46 10.56
C GLY A 212 -15.22 18.88 11.01
N SER A 213 -14.61 19.89 10.38
CA SER A 213 -14.80 21.30 10.71
C SER A 213 -16.05 21.95 10.13
N ILE A 214 -16.47 21.54 8.94
CA ILE A 214 -17.63 22.13 8.25
C ILE A 214 -18.94 21.62 8.85
N ALA A 215 -18.98 20.36 9.27
CA ALA A 215 -20.18 19.72 9.84
C ALA A 215 -20.82 20.51 11.02
N PRO A 216 -20.08 20.89 12.07
CA PRO A 216 -20.65 21.64 13.19
C PRO A 216 -21.03 23.07 12.81
N ILE A 217 -20.30 23.72 11.89
CA ILE A 217 -20.57 25.10 11.48
C ILE A 217 -21.93 25.24 10.80
N ARG A 218 -22.28 24.30 9.91
CA ARG A 218 -23.60 24.30 9.23
C ARG A 218 -24.76 24.17 10.23
N ARG A 219 -24.55 23.45 11.34
CA ARG A 219 -25.61 23.13 12.30
C ARG A 219 -25.71 24.14 13.46
N TYR A 220 -24.60 24.70 13.94
CA TYR A 220 -24.57 25.54 15.14
C TYR A 220 -24.36 27.04 14.87
N VAL A 221 -23.81 27.43 13.72
CA VAL A 221 -23.53 28.86 13.42
C VAL A 221 -24.63 29.50 12.58
N ASN A 222 -25.54 28.71 11.99
CA ASN A 222 -26.72 29.18 11.26
C ASN A 222 -27.97 29.42 12.14
N VAL A 223 -27.79 29.45 13.47
CA VAL A 223 -28.81 29.90 14.43
C VAL A 223 -28.36 31.22 15.07
#